data_AF-A0A5J4PVL1-F1
#
_entry.id   AF-A0A5J4PVL1-F1
#
_cell.length_a   1.000
_cell.length_b   1.000
_cell.length_c   1.000
_cell.angle_alpha   90.00
_cell.angle_beta   90.00
_cell.angle_gamma   90.00
#
_symmetry.space_group_name_H-M   'P 1'
#
loop_
_entity.id
_entity.type
_entity.pdbx_description
1 polymer ?
#
loop_
_entity_poly.entity_id
_entity_poly.type
_entity_poly.pdbx_seq_one_letter_code
_entity_poly.pdbx_strand_id
1 'polypeptide(L)'
;SEVSGNCRNVWVENCEMDSPNLERVVRIKSNAVRGGIVENVFVRNIQVGECNEAVFRVEMKYEKIMEGPYLPVVRNIHLENVNCRKSRYGVFIDGFADANQVYDIFIKNCTFDGIQEKELNCIIGAENIVFDHLKINGQEI
;
A
#
# COMPACT_ATOMS: atom_id res chain seq x y z
N SER A 1 6.99 10.92 1.62
CA SER A 1 8.26 11.21 2.33
C SER A 1 8.18 12.52 3.08
N GLU A 2 7.61 13.55 2.47
CA GLU A 2 7.47 14.90 3.02
C GLU A 2 6.03 15.12 3.51
N VAL A 3 5.56 14.24 4.40
CA VAL A 3 4.16 14.21 4.88
C VAL A 3 3.99 14.80 6.27
N SER A 4 5.01 15.47 6.83
CA SER A 4 4.93 16.13 8.14
C SER A 4 3.85 17.22 8.20
N GLY A 5 3.50 17.81 7.05
CA GLY A 5 2.35 18.73 6.90
C GLY A 5 1.01 18.05 6.65
N ASN A 6 0.97 16.72 6.77
CA ASN A 6 -0.10 15.82 6.34
C ASN A 6 -0.27 15.75 4.81
N CYS A 7 -0.95 14.70 4.35
CA CYS A 7 -1.40 14.52 2.98
C CYS A 7 -2.81 13.95 3.01
N ARG A 8 -3.78 14.63 2.42
CA ARG A 8 -5.18 14.21 2.51
C ARG A 8 -5.97 14.52 1.26
N ASN A 9 -6.98 13.69 1.01
CA ASN A 9 -7.93 13.86 -0.09
C ASN A 9 -7.20 13.79 -1.44
N VAL A 10 -6.65 12.61 -1.75
CA VAL A 10 -5.89 12.35 -2.97
C VAL A 10 -6.65 11.35 -3.82
N TRP A 11 -6.80 11.66 -5.11
CA TRP A 11 -7.40 10.77 -6.10
C TRP A 11 -6.38 10.41 -7.18
N VAL A 12 -6.27 9.11 -7.49
CA VAL A 12 -5.47 8.58 -8.58
C VAL A 12 -6.37 7.69 -9.42
N GLU A 13 -6.54 8.02 -10.69
CA GLU A 13 -7.57 7.39 -11.51
C GLU A 13 -7.12 7.14 -12.94
N ASN A 14 -7.61 6.04 -13.52
CA ASN A 14 -7.52 5.76 -14.96
C ASN A 14 -6.08 5.83 -15.49
N CYS A 15 -5.14 5.27 -14.72
CA CYS A 15 -3.72 5.23 -15.07
C CYS A 15 -3.33 3.82 -15.54
N GLU A 16 -2.37 3.79 -16.45
CA GLU A 16 -1.68 2.59 -16.87
C GLU A 16 -0.21 2.72 -16.51
N MET A 17 0.36 1.66 -15.96
CA MET A 17 1.76 1.59 -15.55
C MET A 17 2.34 0.24 -15.92
N ASP A 18 3.49 0.20 -16.59
CA ASP A 18 4.11 -1.08 -16.94
C ASP A 18 5.63 -0.91 -17.05
N SER A 19 6.37 -1.41 -16.05
CA SER A 19 7.82 -1.44 -16.14
C SER A 19 8.42 -2.41 -15.12
N PRO A 20 9.41 -3.23 -15.50
CA PRO A 20 10.20 -3.99 -14.53
C PRO A 20 11.02 -3.07 -13.60
N ASN A 21 11.22 -1.80 -13.97
CA ASN A 21 11.87 -0.80 -13.12
C ASN A 21 10.87 0.00 -12.26
N LEU A 22 9.56 -0.17 -12.48
CA LEU A 22 8.55 0.39 -11.59
C LEU A 22 8.55 -0.46 -10.33
N GLU A 23 8.98 0.14 -9.23
CA GLU A 23 9.08 -0.64 -8.01
C GLU A 23 7.73 -0.93 -7.36
N ARG A 24 6.88 0.09 -7.23
CA ARG A 24 5.62 0.03 -6.45
C ARG A 24 4.56 0.84 -7.17
N VAL A 25 3.33 0.34 -7.23
CA VAL A 25 2.23 1.04 -7.91
C VAL A 25 1.72 2.18 -7.03
N VAL A 26 1.31 1.84 -5.81
CA VAL A 26 0.92 2.82 -4.78
C VAL A 26 1.90 2.70 -3.62
N ARG A 27 2.62 3.78 -3.32
CA ARG A 27 3.59 3.83 -2.22
C ARG A 27 3.31 4.98 -1.26
N ILE A 28 3.09 4.63 0.00
CA ILE A 28 3.05 5.56 1.13
C ILE A 28 4.26 5.31 2.01
N LYS A 29 5.02 6.36 2.35
CA LYS A 29 6.25 6.25 3.15
C LYS A 29 6.41 7.41 4.12
N SER A 30 6.73 7.08 5.37
CA SER A 30 7.07 8.02 6.45
C SER A 30 7.95 7.32 7.51
N ASN A 31 8.27 8.01 8.60
CA ASN A 31 8.98 7.46 9.75
C ASN A 31 8.68 8.22 11.05
N ALA A 32 9.16 7.68 12.17
CA ALA A 32 8.88 8.16 13.52
C ALA A 32 9.43 9.56 13.86
N VAL A 33 10.26 10.16 13.00
CA VAL A 33 10.69 11.56 13.16
C VAL A 33 9.93 12.53 12.27
N ARG A 34 9.27 12.04 11.21
CA ARG A 34 8.48 12.86 10.28
C ARG A 34 7.06 13.07 10.77
N GLY A 35 6.47 12.04 11.38
CA GLY A 35 5.06 12.06 11.76
C GLY A 35 4.13 12.35 10.57
N GLY A 36 3.06 13.08 10.87
CA GLY A 36 2.05 13.47 9.91
C GLY A 36 1.03 12.36 9.61
N ILE A 37 -0.03 12.73 8.94
CA ILE A 37 -1.17 11.88 8.61
C ILE A 37 -1.29 11.80 7.09
N VAL A 38 -1.36 10.59 6.56
CA VAL A 38 -1.80 10.31 5.20
C VAL A 38 -3.19 9.70 5.27
N GLU A 39 -4.20 10.41 4.79
CA GLU A 39 -5.58 9.94 4.89
C GLU A 39 -6.43 10.27 3.66
N ASN A 40 -7.51 9.51 3.46
CA ASN A 40 -8.47 9.74 2.37
C ASN A 40 -7.76 9.70 1.00
N VAL A 41 -7.10 8.57 0.72
CA VAL A 41 -6.46 8.32 -0.57
C VAL A 41 -7.31 7.31 -1.33
N PHE A 42 -7.76 7.70 -2.52
CA PHE A 42 -8.64 6.91 -3.36
C PHE A 42 -7.96 6.60 -4.68
N VAL A 43 -7.68 5.33 -4.93
CA VAL A 43 -7.01 4.84 -6.12
C VAL A 43 -7.97 3.95 -6.87
N ARG A 44 -8.33 4.31 -8.11
CA ARG A 44 -9.28 3.51 -8.89
C ARG A 44 -8.95 3.36 -10.37
N ASN A 45 -9.39 2.25 -10.94
CA ASN A 45 -9.24 1.95 -12.38
C ASN A 45 -7.77 2.01 -12.82
N ILE A 46 -6.90 1.25 -12.16
CA ILE A 46 -5.47 1.21 -12.47
C ILE A 46 -5.14 -0.10 -13.16
N GLN A 47 -4.42 -0.01 -14.28
CA GLN A 47 -3.92 -1.17 -15.02
C GLN A 47 -2.40 -1.23 -14.87
N VAL A 48 -1.90 -2.38 -14.41
CA VAL A 48 -0.48 -2.59 -14.15
C VAL A 48 0.00 -3.83 -14.90
N GLY A 49 0.92 -3.65 -15.84
CA GLY A 49 1.59 -4.76 -16.51
C GLY A 49 2.50 -5.48 -15.51
N GLU A 50 3.59 -4.83 -15.14
CA GLU A 50 4.50 -5.33 -14.11
C GLU A 50 4.96 -4.21 -13.15
N CYS A 51 5.17 -4.57 -11.88
CA CYS A 51 6.00 -3.83 -10.94
C CYS A 51 6.92 -4.76 -10.13
N ASN A 52 8.06 -4.27 -9.66
CA ASN A 52 9.14 -5.10 -9.09
C ASN A 52 8.89 -5.55 -7.64
N GLU A 53 8.24 -4.75 -6.81
CA GLU A 53 8.09 -5.03 -5.36
C GLU A 53 6.65 -5.29 -4.95
N ALA A 54 5.77 -4.30 -5.06
CA ALA A 54 4.42 -4.43 -4.52
C ALA A 54 3.39 -3.59 -5.28
N VAL A 55 2.15 -4.10 -5.36
CA VAL A 55 1.03 -3.29 -5.84
C VAL A 55 0.70 -2.19 -4.83
N PHE A 56 0.54 -2.54 -3.55
CA PHE A 56 0.33 -1.57 -2.48
C PHE A 56 1.44 -1.65 -1.43
N ARG A 57 2.20 -0.56 -1.25
CA ARG A 57 3.29 -0.46 -0.27
C ARG A 57 3.00 0.63 0.76
N VAL A 58 3.08 0.27 2.05
CA VAL A 58 3.16 1.23 3.17
C VAL A 58 4.45 0.95 3.95
N GLU A 59 5.33 1.94 4.03
CA GLU A 59 6.63 1.84 4.70
C GLU A 59 6.76 2.90 5.80
N MET A 60 6.59 2.50 7.06
CA MET A 60 6.59 3.41 8.23
C MET A 60 7.94 3.49 8.93
N LYS A 61 8.93 2.74 8.44
CA LYS A 61 10.32 2.72 8.90
C LYS A 61 11.25 3.27 7.82
N TYR A 62 10.78 4.23 7.04
CA TYR A 62 11.54 4.80 5.92
C TYR A 62 12.90 5.35 6.39
N GLU A 63 13.95 5.11 5.61
CA GLU A 63 15.35 5.41 5.97
C GLU A 63 15.87 4.64 7.20
N LYS A 64 15.20 3.54 7.58
CA LYS A 64 15.50 2.72 8.76
C LYS A 64 15.35 3.47 10.08
N ILE A 65 14.56 4.54 10.10
CA ILE A 65 14.26 5.31 11.31
C ILE A 65 13.05 4.68 11.99
N MET A 66 13.30 3.99 13.10
CA MET A 66 12.29 3.22 13.84
C MET A 66 11.86 3.90 15.14
N GLU A 67 12.57 4.93 15.58
CA GLU A 67 12.32 5.65 16.82
C GLU A 67 12.20 7.15 16.54
N GLY A 68 11.35 7.80 17.32
CA GLY A 68 11.16 9.24 17.24
C GLY A 68 9.88 9.69 17.92
N PRO A 69 9.74 11.00 18.16
CA PRO A 69 8.63 11.55 18.94
C PRO A 69 7.32 11.66 18.15
N TYR A 70 7.31 11.40 16.85
CA TYR A 70 6.17 11.65 15.97
C TYR A 70 5.87 10.42 15.11
N LEU A 71 5.11 9.47 15.65
CA LEU A 71 4.64 8.32 14.87
C LEU A 71 3.72 8.79 13.74
N PRO A 72 4.00 8.42 12.47
CA PRO A 72 3.16 8.79 11.34
C PRO A 72 1.90 7.94 11.31
N VAL A 73 0.80 8.45 10.75
CA VAL A 73 -0.47 7.73 10.60
C VAL A 73 -0.82 7.58 9.12
N VAL A 74 -1.28 6.41 8.72
CA VAL A 74 -1.84 6.11 7.39
C VAL A 74 -3.21 5.50 7.59
N ARG A 75 -4.26 6.14 7.07
CA ARG A 75 -5.63 5.62 7.24
C ARG A 75 -6.59 5.94 6.13
N ASN A 76 -7.69 5.20 6.05
CA ASN A 76 -8.76 5.43 5.09
C ASN A 76 -8.22 5.47 3.64
N ILE A 77 -7.58 4.38 3.25
CA ILE A 77 -6.99 4.20 1.92
C ILE A 77 -7.85 3.22 1.15
N HIS A 78 -8.23 3.59 -0.08
CA HIS A 78 -9.10 2.78 -0.94
C HIS A 78 -8.38 2.46 -2.24
N LEU A 79 -8.29 1.18 -2.57
CA LEU A 79 -7.88 0.71 -3.89
C LEU A 79 -9.07 -0.04 -4.50
N GLU A 80 -9.64 0.48 -5.58
CA GLU A 80 -10.79 -0.12 -6.25
C GLU A 80 -10.51 -0.38 -7.73
N ASN A 81 -10.80 -1.59 -8.22
CA ASN A 81 -10.56 -1.93 -9.63
C ASN A 81 -9.10 -1.69 -10.07
N VAL A 82 -8.16 -2.20 -9.26
CA VAL A 82 -6.73 -2.21 -9.56
C VAL A 82 -6.35 -3.61 -10.05
N ASN A 83 -5.79 -3.69 -11.25
CA ASN A 83 -5.39 -4.96 -11.86
C ASN A 83 -3.89 -4.96 -12.11
N CYS A 84 -3.18 -5.99 -11.64
CA CYS A 84 -1.75 -6.16 -11.83
C CYS A 84 -1.46 -7.55 -12.38
N ARG A 85 -0.57 -7.68 -13.37
CA ARG A 85 -0.24 -8.98 -13.99
C ARG A 85 1.05 -9.61 -13.46
N LYS A 86 1.90 -8.84 -12.79
CA LYS A 86 3.11 -9.34 -12.14
C LYS A 86 3.62 -8.39 -11.06
N SER A 87 3.85 -8.92 -9.87
CA SER A 87 4.55 -8.23 -8.80
C SER A 87 5.21 -9.22 -7.85
N ARG A 88 6.11 -8.76 -6.99
CA ARG A 88 6.67 -9.61 -5.94
C ARG A 88 5.65 -9.85 -4.81
N TYR A 89 4.93 -8.81 -4.39
CA TYR A 89 3.85 -8.86 -3.39
C TYR A 89 2.56 -8.19 -3.91
N GLY A 90 1.40 -8.64 -3.44
CA GLY A 90 0.16 -7.90 -3.61
C GLY A 90 0.16 -6.67 -2.69
N VAL A 91 0.09 -6.92 -1.39
CA VAL A 91 0.11 -5.90 -0.33
C VAL A 91 1.35 -6.07 0.54
N PHE A 92 2.09 -4.99 0.74
CA PHE A 92 3.22 -4.94 1.65
C PHE A 92 3.15 -3.74 2.60
N ILE A 93 2.70 -3.99 3.83
CA ILE A 93 2.63 -3.01 4.91
C ILE A 93 3.68 -3.33 5.97
N ASP A 94 4.61 -2.39 6.17
CA ASP A 94 5.65 -2.45 7.21
C ASP A 94 5.43 -1.30 8.21
N GLY A 95 4.56 -1.57 9.18
CA GLY A 95 4.26 -0.72 10.34
C GLY A 95 5.07 -1.08 11.59
N PHE A 96 4.79 -0.40 12.70
CA PHE A 96 5.27 -0.80 14.04
C PHE A 96 4.24 -1.74 14.65
N ALA A 97 4.67 -2.94 15.07
CA ALA A 97 3.77 -4.01 15.51
C ALA A 97 2.85 -3.61 16.67
N ASP A 98 3.35 -2.77 17.59
CA ASP A 98 2.63 -2.35 18.80
C ASP A 98 2.02 -0.94 18.68
N ALA A 99 1.85 -0.42 17.45
CA ALA A 99 1.28 0.90 17.23
C ALA A 99 0.11 0.87 16.24
N ASN A 100 -1.03 1.46 16.64
CA ASN A 100 -2.19 1.61 15.76
C ASN A 100 -2.02 2.81 14.83
N GLN A 101 -1.19 2.64 13.80
CA GLN A 101 -0.77 3.73 12.92
C GLN A 101 -1.08 3.49 11.45
N VAL A 102 -1.34 2.24 11.04
CA VAL A 102 -1.83 1.91 9.70
C VAL A 102 -3.16 1.21 9.88
N TYR A 103 -4.26 1.82 9.44
CA TYR A 103 -5.58 1.22 9.61
C TYR A 103 -6.56 1.65 8.54
N ASP A 104 -7.71 0.98 8.43
CA ASP A 104 -8.77 1.32 7.47
C ASP A 104 -8.25 1.33 6.03
N ILE A 105 -7.73 0.19 5.58
CA ILE A 105 -7.28 -0.02 4.19
C ILE A 105 -8.29 -0.94 3.52
N PHE A 106 -8.90 -0.46 2.44
CA PHE A 106 -9.93 -1.16 1.70
C PHE A 106 -9.43 -1.46 0.29
N ILE A 107 -9.38 -2.74 -0.07
CA ILE A 107 -8.96 -3.20 -1.40
C ILE A 107 -10.12 -3.99 -1.99
N LYS A 108 -10.75 -3.40 -3.02
CA LYS A 108 -12.02 -3.85 -3.55
C LYS A 108 -11.97 -4.12 -5.05
N ASN A 109 -12.57 -5.23 -5.49
CA ASN A 109 -12.67 -5.59 -6.91
C ASN A 109 -11.30 -5.56 -7.62
N CYS A 110 -10.27 -6.09 -6.97
CA CYS A 110 -8.89 -6.03 -7.46
C CYS A 110 -8.41 -7.41 -7.90
N THR A 111 -7.53 -7.47 -8.89
CA THR A 111 -6.89 -8.71 -9.33
C THR A 111 -5.38 -8.53 -9.42
N PHE A 112 -4.62 -9.24 -8.59
CA PHE A 112 -3.16 -9.23 -8.60
C PHE A 112 -2.66 -10.61 -9.04
N ASP A 113 -2.40 -10.77 -10.33
CA ASP A 113 -1.83 -11.98 -10.89
C ASP A 113 -0.30 -11.91 -10.96
N GLY A 114 0.34 -13.07 -11.13
CA GLY A 114 1.79 -13.17 -11.22
C GLY A 114 2.53 -12.73 -9.95
N ILE A 115 1.88 -12.83 -8.78
CA ILE A 115 2.53 -12.58 -7.48
C ILE A 115 3.55 -13.69 -7.20
N GLN A 116 4.81 -13.29 -7.00
CA GLN A 116 5.95 -14.22 -7.01
C GLN A 116 6.31 -14.78 -5.62
N GLU A 117 5.99 -14.06 -4.54
CA GLU A 117 6.28 -14.51 -3.19
C GLU A 117 5.33 -15.60 -2.71
N LYS A 118 5.83 -16.47 -1.82
CA LYS A 118 4.99 -17.51 -1.19
C LYS A 118 3.94 -16.89 -0.27
N GLU A 119 4.36 -15.90 0.51
CA GLU A 119 3.46 -15.05 1.30
C GLU A 119 2.99 -13.91 0.40
N LEU A 120 1.80 -14.09 -0.18
CA LEU A 120 1.23 -13.18 -1.18
C LEU A 120 1.13 -11.73 -0.69
N ASN A 121 0.89 -11.57 0.61
CA ASN A 121 0.85 -10.30 1.33
C ASN A 121 1.78 -10.35 2.55
N CYS A 122 2.42 -9.23 2.87
CA CYS A 122 3.18 -9.03 4.10
C CYS A 122 2.59 -7.84 4.86
N ILE A 123 1.97 -8.07 6.02
CA ILE A 123 1.24 -7.03 6.76
C ILE A 123 1.68 -7.06 8.22
N ILE A 124 2.37 -6.00 8.65
CA ILE A 124 2.88 -5.84 10.00
C ILE A 124 2.41 -4.51 10.56
N GLY A 125 1.88 -4.51 11.79
CA GLY A 125 1.50 -3.27 12.49
C GLY A 125 0.38 -2.51 11.79
N ALA A 126 -0.66 -3.23 11.36
CA ALA A 126 -1.81 -2.66 10.70
C ALA A 126 -3.12 -3.32 11.14
N GLU A 127 -4.19 -2.54 11.19
CA GLU A 127 -5.51 -2.97 11.64
C GLU A 127 -6.58 -2.70 10.56
N ASN A 128 -7.68 -3.45 10.59
CA ASN A 128 -8.81 -3.27 9.66
C ASN A 128 -8.39 -3.17 8.18
N ILE A 129 -7.67 -4.20 7.70
CA ILE A 129 -7.39 -4.38 6.28
C ILE A 129 -8.49 -5.24 5.69
N VAL A 130 -9.29 -4.67 4.80
CA VAL A 130 -10.46 -5.31 4.22
C VAL A 130 -10.20 -5.63 2.76
N PHE A 131 -10.29 -6.92 2.43
CA PHE A 131 -10.29 -7.43 1.08
C PHE A 131 -11.74 -7.75 0.69
N ASP A 132 -12.24 -7.09 -0.35
CA ASP A 132 -13.60 -7.29 -0.88
C ASP A 132 -13.49 -7.65 -2.36
N HIS A 133 -13.63 -8.92 -2.70
CA HIS A 133 -13.38 -9.44 -4.06
C HIS A 133 -11.96 -9.12 -4.55
N LEU A 134 -10.95 -9.37 -3.71
CA LEU A 134 -9.55 -9.39 -4.12
C LEU A 134 -9.17 -10.79 -4.59
N LYS A 135 -8.66 -10.90 -5.82
CA LYS A 135 -8.04 -12.14 -6.31
C LYS A 135 -6.53 -11.98 -6.39
N ILE A 136 -5.79 -12.91 -5.82
CA ILE A 136 -4.34 -13.02 -6.02
C ILE A 136 -4.01 -14.37 -6.64
N ASN A 137 -3.34 -14.36 -7.79
CA ASN A 137 -2.99 -15.58 -8.55
C ASN A 137 -4.20 -16.52 -8.77
N GLY A 138 -5.34 -15.94 -9.14
CA GLY A 138 -6.60 -16.66 -9.32
C GLY A 138 -7.30 -17.15 -8.05
N GLN A 139 -6.74 -16.96 -6.86
CA GLN A 139 -7.37 -17.30 -5.57
C GLN A 139 -8.02 -16.07 -4.95
N GLU A 140 -9.24 -16.21 -4.45
CA GLU A 140 -9.90 -15.15 -3.69
C GLU A 140 -9.36 -15.12 -2.26
N ILE A 141 -8.99 -13.93 -1.78
CA ILE A 141 -8.36 -13.67 -0.48
C ILE A 141 -9.39 -13.20 0.53
#